data_AF-A0A2E5HY15-F1
#
_entry.id   AF-A0A2E5HY15-F1
#
_cell.length_a   1.000
_cell.length_b   1.000
_cell.length_c   1.000
_cell.angle_alpha   90.00
_cell.angle_beta   90.00
_cell.angle_gamma   90.00
#
_symmetry.space_group_name_H-M   'P 1'
#
loop_
_entity.id
_entity.type
_entity.pdbx_description
1 polymer ?
#
loop_
_entity_poly.entity_id
_entity_poly.type
_entity_poly.pdbx_seq_one_letter_code
_entity_poly.pdbx_strand_id
1 'polypeptide(L)'
;MILVSFMSNIFLLLNKISELKWYGRLFSRLVLTLVLISISGYFRFIGINWDDLHHLHPDERFLTMVATSISPVDGGWKSYFDSSTSSLNPYNRGFGFFVYGTAPIFLVRYLAEWINDFGLHLTNLWSSIPFNLGSGYDQ
;
A
#
# COMPACT_ATOMS: atom_id res chain seq x y z
N MET A 1 -75.97 -2.38 6.42
CA MET A 1 -75.00 -1.25 6.36
C MET A 1 -73.97 -1.30 7.50
N ILE A 2 -74.38 -1.51 8.76
CA ILE A 2 -73.49 -1.55 9.94
C ILE A 2 -72.44 -2.68 9.87
N LEU A 3 -72.84 -3.90 9.47
CA LEU A 3 -71.94 -5.06 9.42
C LEU A 3 -70.80 -4.89 8.40
N VAL A 4 -71.11 -4.31 7.24
CA VAL A 4 -70.14 -4.05 6.16
C VAL A 4 -69.12 -2.99 6.58
N SER A 5 -69.58 -1.92 7.25
CA SER A 5 -68.70 -0.88 7.78
C SER A 5 -67.80 -1.38 8.92
N PHE A 6 -68.31 -2.28 9.76
CA PHE A 6 -67.51 -2.93 10.80
C PHE A 6 -66.39 -3.79 10.20
N MET A 7 -66.72 -4.62 9.20
CA MET A 7 -65.74 -5.47 8.51
C MET A 7 -64.67 -4.66 7.77
N SER A 8 -65.04 -3.55 7.13
CA SER A 8 -64.07 -2.65 6.47
C SER A 8 -63.10 -2.00 7.47
N ASN A 9 -63.59 -1.59 8.64
CA ASN A 9 -62.75 -1.02 9.69
C ASN A 9 -61.76 -2.04 10.27
N ILE A 10 -62.19 -3.30 10.45
CA ILE A 10 -61.30 -4.40 10.84
C ILE A 10 -60.21 -4.61 9.79
N PHE A 11 -60.56 -4.62 8.51
CA PHE A 11 -59.59 -4.84 7.43
C PHE A 11 -58.53 -3.73 7.38
N LEU A 12 -58.95 -2.47 7.52
CA LEU A 12 -58.04 -1.32 7.59
C LEU A 12 -57.11 -1.39 8.80
N LEU A 13 -57.65 -1.80 9.97
CA LEU A 13 -56.85 -1.98 11.18
C LEU A 13 -55.77 -3.06 11.00
N LEU A 14 -56.16 -4.22 10.46
CA LEU A 14 -55.25 -5.34 10.20
C LEU A 14 -54.14 -4.94 9.22
N ASN A 15 -54.48 -4.20 8.15
CA ASN A 15 -53.50 -3.71 7.20
C ASN A 15 -52.52 -2.73 7.86
N LYS A 16 -53.01 -1.81 8.70
CA LYS A 16 -52.16 -0.88 9.45
C LYS A 16 -51.19 -1.58 10.41
N ILE A 17 -51.61 -2.69 11.02
CA ILE A 17 -50.76 -3.51 11.90
C ILE A 17 -49.68 -4.25 11.09
N SER A 18 -50.02 -4.80 9.92
CA SER A 18 -49.02 -5.46 9.05
C SER A 18 -47.99 -4.47 8.52
N GLU A 19 -48.41 -3.28 8.10
CA GLU A 19 -47.51 -2.20 7.66
C GLU A 19 -46.56 -1.79 8.79
N LEU A 20 -47.05 -1.58 10.02
CA LEU A 20 -46.22 -1.24 11.17
C LEU A 20 -45.14 -2.30 11.45
N LYS A 21 -45.48 -3.59 11.35
CA LYS A 21 -44.51 -4.69 11.47
C LYS A 21 -43.49 -4.69 10.32
N TRP A 22 -43.91 -4.31 9.11
CA TRP A 22 -43.03 -4.22 7.95
C TRP A 22 -42.01 -3.09 8.10
N TYR A 23 -42.46 -1.90 8.53
CA TYR A 23 -41.57 -0.78 8.88
C TYR A 23 -40.62 -1.12 10.02
N GLY A 24 -41.07 -1.82 11.07
CA GLY A 24 -40.18 -2.27 12.16
C GLY A 24 -39.08 -3.23 11.69
N ARG A 25 -39.39 -4.14 10.75
CA ARG A 25 -38.40 -5.04 10.15
C ARG A 25 -37.41 -4.31 9.23
N LEU A 26 -37.88 -3.34 8.44
CA LEU A 26 -36.97 -2.51 7.65
C LEU A 26 -36.08 -1.64 8.53
N PHE A 27 -36.65 -1.01 9.55
CA PHE A 27 -35.92 -0.14 10.48
C PHE A 27 -34.81 -0.91 11.19
N SER A 28 -35.11 -2.08 11.76
CA SER A 28 -34.10 -2.93 12.41
C SER A 28 -32.99 -3.38 11.45
N ARG A 29 -33.31 -3.71 10.20
CA ARG A 29 -32.31 -4.02 9.17
C ARG A 29 -31.42 -2.82 8.84
N LEU A 30 -32.00 -1.64 8.68
CA LEU A 30 -31.25 -0.41 8.40
C LEU A 30 -30.31 -0.06 9.56
N VAL A 31 -30.80 -0.13 10.79
CA VAL A 31 -29.99 0.10 11.99
C VAL A 31 -28.83 -0.91 12.05
N LEU A 32 -29.11 -2.20 11.83
CA LEU A 32 -28.06 -3.22 11.81
C LEU A 32 -27.01 -2.92 10.74
N THR A 33 -27.42 -2.60 9.51
CA THR A 33 -26.49 -2.26 8.42
C THR A 33 -25.64 -1.03 8.78
N LEU A 34 -26.23 0.01 9.35
CA LEU A 34 -25.50 1.22 9.76
C LEU A 34 -24.48 0.93 10.86
N VAL A 35 -24.85 0.07 11.82
CA VAL A 35 -23.94 -0.37 12.89
C VAL A 35 -22.77 -1.15 12.30
N LEU A 36 -23.03 -2.11 11.40
CA LEU A 36 -21.98 -2.90 10.75
C LEU A 36 -21.04 -2.02 9.90
N ILE A 37 -21.58 -1.08 9.13
CA ILE A 37 -20.77 -0.12 8.35
C ILE A 37 -19.92 0.75 9.28
N SER A 38 -20.49 1.23 10.39
CA SER A 38 -19.75 2.05 11.36
C SER A 38 -18.60 1.27 12.00
N ILE A 39 -18.85 0.02 12.40
CA ILE A 39 -17.82 -0.86 12.98
C ILE A 39 -16.74 -1.18 11.95
N SER A 40 -17.13 -1.55 10.73
CA SER A 40 -16.20 -1.82 9.63
C SER A 40 -15.36 -0.59 9.30
N GLY A 41 -15.97 0.59 9.28
CA GLY A 41 -15.29 1.87 9.06
C GLY A 41 -14.26 2.11 10.16
N TYR A 42 -14.65 1.94 11.43
CA TYR A 42 -13.74 2.09 12.55
C TYR A 42 -12.48 1.23 12.40
N PHE A 43 -12.62 -0.08 12.17
CA PHE A 43 -11.47 -0.96 11.97
C PHE A 43 -10.64 -0.63 10.72
N ARG A 44 -11.25 -0.12 9.66
CA ARG A 44 -10.53 0.29 8.44
C ARG A 44 -9.61 1.49 8.66
N PHE A 45 -9.95 2.36 9.61
CA PHE A 45 -9.17 3.57 9.91
C PHE A 45 -8.22 3.41 11.10
N ILE A 46 -8.27 2.31 11.84
CA ILE A 46 -7.25 1.99 12.85
C ILE A 46 -5.93 1.69 12.15
N GLY A 47 -4.85 2.30 12.63
CA GLY A 47 -3.52 2.07 12.09
C GLY A 47 -3.34 2.59 10.67
N ILE A 48 -4.08 3.63 10.26
CA ILE A 48 -3.88 4.26 8.93
C ILE A 48 -2.42 4.72 8.73
N ASN A 49 -1.77 5.10 9.83
CA ASN A 49 -0.36 5.46 9.89
C ASN A 49 0.50 4.26 10.31
N TRP A 50 0.39 3.15 9.59
CA TRP A 50 1.02 1.88 9.94
C TRP A 50 2.55 1.86 9.82
N ASP A 51 3.14 2.81 9.09
CA ASP A 51 4.60 3.00 8.97
C ASP A 51 5.01 4.42 9.39
N ASP A 52 4.36 5.01 10.40
CA ASP A 52 4.81 6.24 11.07
C ASP A 52 5.18 7.42 10.15
N LEU A 53 4.36 7.67 9.13
CA LEU A 53 4.53 8.73 8.12
C LEU A 53 5.81 8.61 7.28
N HIS A 54 6.41 7.42 7.21
CA HIS A 54 7.41 7.16 6.19
C HIS A 54 6.77 7.29 4.80
N HIS A 55 7.46 8.00 3.91
CA HIS A 55 6.93 8.35 2.59
C HIS A 55 6.64 7.14 1.70
N LEU A 56 7.43 6.06 1.85
CA LEU A 56 7.29 4.81 1.12
C LEU A 56 6.75 3.73 2.05
N HIS A 57 5.98 2.80 1.50
CA HIS A 57 5.61 1.61 2.25
C HIS A 57 6.87 0.80 2.67
N PRO A 58 6.85 0.04 3.77
CA PRO A 58 7.99 -0.73 4.26
C PRO A 58 8.66 -1.65 3.24
N ASP A 59 7.91 -2.24 2.33
CA ASP A 59 8.39 -3.11 1.26
C ASP A 59 9.04 -2.32 0.11
N GLU A 60 8.44 -1.19 -0.28
CA GLU A 60 9.02 -0.23 -1.22
C GLU A 60 10.32 0.40 -0.66
N ARG A 61 10.31 0.74 0.62
CA ARG A 61 11.49 1.20 1.38
C ARG A 61 12.56 0.12 1.40
N PHE A 62 12.18 -1.13 1.63
CA PHE A 62 13.11 -2.27 1.60
C PHE A 62 13.81 -2.41 0.25
N LEU A 63 13.06 -2.35 -0.86
CA LEU A 63 13.66 -2.39 -2.20
C LEU A 63 14.62 -1.22 -2.43
N THR A 64 14.26 -0.03 -1.95
CA THR A 64 15.11 1.16 -2.04
C THR A 64 16.40 0.98 -1.24
N MET A 65 16.33 0.56 0.02
CA MET A 65 17.50 0.27 0.86
C MET A 65 18.44 -0.77 0.22
N VAL A 66 17.87 -1.81 -0.40
CA VAL A 66 18.66 -2.82 -1.11
C VAL A 66 19.36 -2.20 -2.33
N ALA A 67 18.62 -1.46 -3.16
CA ALA A 67 19.15 -0.82 -4.38
C ALA A 67 20.30 0.16 -4.09
N THR A 68 20.21 0.90 -2.98
CA THR A 68 21.20 1.90 -2.60
C THR A 68 22.43 1.29 -1.95
N SER A 69 22.27 0.16 -1.26
CA SER A 69 23.36 -0.55 -0.59
C SER A 69 24.29 -1.32 -1.52
N ILE A 70 23.79 -1.78 -2.67
CA ILE A 70 24.61 -2.48 -3.66
C ILE A 70 25.42 -1.48 -4.49
N SER A 71 26.59 -1.91 -4.94
CA SER A 71 27.47 -1.10 -5.80
C SER A 71 28.11 -1.98 -6.87
N PRO A 72 28.55 -1.40 -7.99
CA PRO A 72 29.34 -2.10 -9.00
C PRO A 72 30.54 -2.82 -8.38
N VAL A 73 30.95 -3.91 -9.02
CA VAL A 73 32.08 -4.74 -8.56
C VAL A 73 33.42 -4.19 -9.05
N ASP A 74 34.35 -4.00 -8.12
CA ASP A 74 35.74 -3.71 -8.43
C ASP A 74 36.46 -5.02 -8.82
N GLY A 75 36.97 -5.11 -10.05
CA GLY A 75 37.60 -6.33 -10.59
C GLY A 75 36.84 -7.05 -11.70
N GLY A 76 35.74 -6.47 -12.18
CA GLY A 76 35.01 -6.91 -13.37
C GLY A 76 34.20 -8.19 -13.16
N TRP A 77 33.97 -8.94 -14.24
CA TRP A 77 33.02 -10.04 -14.32
C TRP A 77 33.34 -11.20 -13.35
N LYS A 78 34.61 -11.38 -12.98
CA LYS A 78 35.02 -12.43 -12.03
C LYS A 78 34.49 -12.15 -10.61
N SER A 79 34.58 -10.90 -10.16
CA SER A 79 34.05 -10.46 -8.86
C SER A 79 32.52 -10.50 -8.80
N TYR A 80 31.85 -10.51 -9.95
CA TYR A 80 30.40 -10.72 -10.03
C TYR A 80 30.00 -12.17 -9.71
N PHE A 81 30.71 -13.16 -10.28
CA PHE A 81 30.39 -14.57 -10.08
C PHE A 81 30.83 -15.12 -8.72
N ASP A 82 31.66 -14.38 -7.97
CA ASP A 82 31.94 -14.71 -6.57
C ASP A 82 30.81 -14.22 -5.66
N SER A 83 29.81 -15.07 -5.46
CA SER A 83 28.65 -14.76 -4.62
C SER A 83 29.02 -14.44 -3.17
N SER A 84 30.17 -14.92 -2.68
CA SER A 84 30.59 -14.74 -1.27
C SER A 84 31.16 -13.35 -0.99
N THR A 85 31.70 -12.67 -2.00
CA THR A 85 32.36 -11.36 -1.84
C THR A 85 31.73 -10.26 -2.69
N SER A 86 30.88 -10.59 -3.67
CA SER A 86 30.31 -9.63 -4.60
C SER A 86 29.58 -8.48 -3.90
N SER A 87 29.98 -7.24 -4.23
CA SER A 87 29.36 -5.99 -3.78
C SER A 87 27.95 -5.78 -4.34
N LEU A 88 27.60 -6.52 -5.41
CA LEU A 88 26.28 -6.55 -6.05
C LEU A 88 25.32 -7.54 -5.38
N ASN A 89 25.80 -8.45 -4.53
CA ASN A 89 24.95 -9.42 -3.87
C ASN A 89 24.27 -8.80 -2.63
N PRO A 90 22.92 -8.67 -2.59
CA PRO A 90 22.21 -8.10 -1.44
C PRO A 90 22.48 -8.85 -0.12
N TYR A 91 22.75 -10.15 -0.20
CA TYR A 91 23.07 -10.98 0.96
C TYR A 91 24.38 -10.53 1.64
N ASN A 92 25.34 -9.99 0.88
CA ASN A 92 26.60 -9.45 1.40
C ASN A 92 26.46 -8.02 1.96
N ARG A 93 25.28 -7.40 1.82
CA ARG A 93 24.95 -6.05 2.30
C ARG A 93 24.03 -6.05 3.52
N GLY A 94 23.79 -7.21 4.12
CA GLY A 94 22.89 -7.37 5.27
C GLY A 94 21.43 -7.64 4.91
N PHE A 95 21.09 -7.76 3.62
CA PHE A 95 19.73 -8.03 3.14
C PHE A 95 19.52 -9.52 2.85
N GLY A 96 19.68 -10.36 3.88
CA GLY A 96 19.55 -11.82 3.76
C GLY A 96 18.14 -12.34 3.41
N PHE A 97 17.11 -11.49 3.47
CA PHE A 97 15.74 -11.81 3.11
C PHE A 97 15.34 -11.32 1.71
N PHE A 98 16.28 -10.87 0.89
CA PHE A 98 15.97 -10.38 -0.44
C PHE A 98 15.67 -11.54 -1.43
N VAL A 99 14.40 -11.68 -1.79
CA VAL A 99 13.88 -12.81 -2.60
C VAL A 99 13.43 -12.42 -4.02
N TYR A 100 13.49 -11.14 -4.38
CA TYR A 100 12.94 -10.61 -5.63
C TYR A 100 13.81 -10.86 -6.88
N GLY A 101 14.96 -11.50 -6.70
CA GLY A 101 15.94 -11.74 -7.76
C GLY A 101 16.79 -10.51 -8.07
N THR A 102 17.99 -10.74 -8.59
CA THR A 102 19.00 -9.69 -8.76
C THR A 102 18.89 -8.93 -10.08
N ALA A 103 18.23 -9.47 -11.11
CA ALA A 103 18.12 -8.80 -12.41
C ALA A 103 17.37 -7.45 -12.35
N PRO A 104 16.21 -7.32 -11.68
CA PRO A 104 15.51 -6.04 -11.58
C PRO A 104 16.32 -4.98 -10.81
N ILE A 105 16.98 -5.37 -9.71
CA ILE A 105 17.74 -4.44 -8.89
C ILE A 105 19.01 -3.96 -9.61
N PHE A 106 19.65 -4.83 -10.40
CA PHE A 106 20.78 -4.44 -11.25
C PHE A 106 20.37 -3.45 -12.32
N LEU A 107 19.24 -3.70 -12.99
CA LEU A 107 18.72 -2.79 -14.00
C LEU A 107 18.52 -1.38 -13.41
N VAL A 108 17.83 -1.28 -12.27
CA VAL A 108 17.60 0.01 -11.61
C VAL A 108 18.92 0.64 -11.17
N ARG A 109 19.84 -0.12 -10.59
CA ARG A 109 21.14 0.38 -10.13
C ARG A 109 21.97 0.96 -11.28
N TYR A 110 22.16 0.21 -12.36
CA TYR A 110 22.96 0.64 -13.50
C TYR A 110 22.28 1.76 -14.29
N LEU A 111 20.95 1.74 -14.42
CA LEU A 111 20.22 2.87 -15.02
C LEU A 111 20.37 4.14 -14.19
N ALA A 112 20.30 4.03 -12.87
CA ALA A 112 20.43 5.18 -12.00
C ALA A 112 21.86 5.75 -12.00
N GLU A 113 22.89 4.90 -12.04
CA GLU A 113 24.28 5.32 -12.27
C GLU A 113 24.46 5.97 -13.64
N TRP A 114 23.91 5.38 -14.70
CA TRP A 114 23.97 5.95 -16.05
C TRP A 114 23.27 7.31 -16.12
N ILE A 115 22.10 7.46 -15.51
CA ILE A 115 21.38 8.74 -15.41
C ILE A 115 22.18 9.74 -14.57
N ASN A 116 22.81 9.31 -13.47
CA ASN A 116 23.64 10.19 -12.66
C ASN A 116 24.85 10.70 -13.43
N ASP A 117 25.56 9.81 -14.15
CA ASP A 117 26.72 10.18 -14.96
C ASP A 117 26.29 11.07 -16.14
N PHE A 118 25.19 10.74 -16.81
CA PHE A 118 24.62 11.56 -17.88
C PHE A 118 24.14 12.93 -17.36
N GLY A 119 23.50 12.96 -16.19
CA GLY A 119 23.05 14.15 -15.49
C GLY A 119 24.22 15.04 -15.10
N LEU A 120 25.30 14.47 -14.55
CA LEU A 120 26.55 15.19 -14.28
C LEU A 120 27.12 15.82 -15.56
N HIS A 121 27.09 15.08 -16.69
CA HIS A 121 27.50 15.62 -18.00
C HIS A 121 26.59 16.77 -18.50
N LEU A 122 25.29 16.75 -18.20
CA LEU A 122 24.34 17.82 -18.55
C LEU A 122 24.40 19.03 -17.58
N THR A 123 24.71 18.80 -16.30
CA THR A 123 24.76 19.86 -15.27
C THR A 123 25.95 20.83 -15.42
N ASN A 124 26.92 20.50 -16.28
CA ASN A 124 27.92 21.46 -16.74
C ASN A 124 27.32 22.61 -17.59
N LEU A 125 26.04 22.54 -17.96
CA LEU A 125 25.30 23.57 -18.72
C LEU A 125 24.18 24.28 -17.91
N TRP A 126 23.66 23.69 -16.83
CA TRP A 126 22.67 24.32 -15.94
C TRP A 126 22.73 23.67 -14.54
N SER A 127 22.61 24.50 -13.50
CA SER A 127 22.92 24.19 -12.09
C SER A 127 22.32 22.87 -11.55
N SER A 128 23.24 21.93 -11.26
CA SER A 128 23.23 20.86 -10.24
C SER A 128 21.89 20.51 -9.57
N ILE A 129 21.25 19.45 -10.05
CA ILE A 129 20.41 18.57 -9.23
C ILE A 129 21.36 17.51 -8.62
N PRO A 130 21.68 17.57 -7.32
CA PRO A 130 22.42 16.49 -6.69
C PRO A 130 21.53 15.25 -6.62
N PHE A 131 21.74 14.29 -7.52
CA PHE A 131 21.08 12.99 -7.45
C PHE A 131 21.80 12.15 -6.39
N ASN A 132 21.43 12.34 -5.13
CA ASN A 132 21.86 11.45 -4.07
C ASN A 132 20.98 10.20 -4.13
N LEU A 133 21.58 9.06 -4.48
CA LEU A 133 20.93 7.74 -4.44
C LEU A 133 20.48 7.37 -3.02
N GLY A 134 21.05 7.98 -1.98
CA GLY A 134 20.64 7.77 -0.59
C GLY A 134 19.17 8.10 -0.40
N SER A 135 18.43 7.11 0.11
CA SER A 135 16.97 7.19 0.23
C SER A 135 16.51 8.23 1.27
N GLY A 136 17.44 8.74 2.09
CA GLY A 136 17.14 9.57 3.25
C GLY A 136 16.50 8.79 4.41
N TYR A 137 16.19 7.50 4.21
CA TYR A 137 15.62 6.59 5.22
C TYR A 137 16.70 5.77 5.96
N ASP A 138 17.98 6.11 5.75
CA ASP A 138 19.12 5.40 6.31
C ASP A 138 19.50 5.94 7.72
N GLN A 139 18.56 6.61 8.42
CA GLN A 139 18.69 7.14 9.78
C GLN A 139 17.67 6.50 10.73
#